data_AF-A0A7X2SX98-F1
#
_entry.id   AF-A0A7X2SX98-F1
#
_cell.length_a   1.000
_cell.length_b   1.000
_cell.length_c   1.000
_cell.angle_alpha   90.00
_cell.angle_beta   90.00
_cell.angle_gamma   90.00
#
_symmetry.space_group_name_H-M   'P 1'
#
loop_
_entity.id
_entity.type
_entity.pdbx_description
1 polymer ?
#
loop_
_entity_poly.entity_id
_entity_poly.type
_entity_poly.pdbx_seq_one_letter_code
_entity_poly.pdbx_strand_id
1 'polypeptide(L)'
;MFDVLMYLFETYIHNEAEMGVDQDRLTDDLTDAGFHREDIYSALNWLERLADYQEGLVAPILLTNDPLSMRIYTDEESKRLDADSRGFLLFLEQIQVLNLETREMVIERIMAL
;
A
#
# COMPACT_ATOMS: atom_id res chain seq x y z
N MET A 1 9.82 0.71 4.85
CA MET A 1 8.34 0.64 4.93
C MET A 1 7.77 -0.15 3.76
N PHE A 2 8.10 0.20 2.51
CA PHE A 2 7.60 -0.50 1.32
C PHE A 2 8.06 -1.96 1.25
N ASP A 3 9.32 -2.21 1.61
CA ASP A 3 9.89 -3.56 1.67
C ASP A 3 9.20 -4.42 2.74
N VAL A 4 8.75 -3.80 3.85
CA VAL A 4 7.96 -4.46 4.89
C VAL A 4 6.59 -4.86 4.35
N LEU A 5 5.90 -3.97 3.63
CA LEU A 5 4.61 -4.29 3.02
C LEU A 5 4.75 -5.40 1.97
N MET A 6 5.75 -5.31 1.10
CA MET A 6 6.04 -6.33 0.08
C MET A 6 6.30 -7.70 0.73
N TYR A 7 7.12 -7.74 1.77
CA TYR A 7 7.40 -8.96 2.53
C TYR A 7 6.14 -9.54 3.18
N LEU A 8 5.27 -8.71 3.75
CA LEU A 8 3.99 -9.15 4.32
C LEU A 8 3.06 -9.74 3.24
N PHE A 9 2.99 -9.12 2.06
CA PHE A 9 2.20 -9.62 0.94
C PHE A 9 2.69 -10.98 0.43
N GLU A 10 4.00 -11.16 0.32
CA GLU A 10 4.61 -12.42 -0.14
C GLU A 10 4.51 -13.54 0.90
N THR A 11 4.68 -13.20 2.18
CA THR A 11 4.87 -14.21 3.24
C THR A 11 3.57 -14.59 3.94
N TYR A 12 2.64 -13.64 4.14
CA TYR A 12 1.45 -13.84 4.98
C TYR A 12 0.14 -13.78 4.18
N ILE A 13 0.02 -12.91 3.16
CA ILE A 13 -1.27 -12.69 2.47
C ILE A 13 -1.64 -13.81 1.48
N HIS A 14 -0.65 -14.60 1.01
CA HIS A 14 -0.90 -15.76 0.13
C HIS A 14 -1.18 -17.07 0.88
N ASN A 15 -0.94 -17.13 2.20
CA ASN A 15 -1.34 -18.26 3.02
C ASN A 15 -2.77 -18.01 3.50
N GLU A 16 -3.74 -18.80 3.04
CA GLU A 16 -5.16 -18.78 3.47
C GLU A 16 -5.37 -19.15 4.95
N ALA A 17 -4.41 -18.87 5.83
CA ALA A 17 -4.47 -19.16 7.25
C ALA A 17 -4.92 -17.90 8.00
N GLU A 18 -6.21 -17.90 8.35
CA GLU A 18 -6.81 -17.23 9.51
C GLU A 18 -6.19 -15.88 9.90
N MET A 19 -6.84 -14.80 9.46
CA MET A 19 -6.59 -13.41 9.86
C MET A 19 -6.81 -13.20 11.37
N GLY A 20 -5.85 -13.69 12.15
CA GLY A 20 -5.64 -13.44 13.57
C GLY A 20 -4.15 -13.42 13.84
N VAL A 21 -3.39 -12.71 13.00
CA VAL A 21 -1.95 -12.54 13.19
C VAL A 21 -1.76 -11.53 14.31
N ASP A 22 -1.25 -12.02 15.44
CA ASP A 22 -0.86 -11.21 16.60
C ASP A 22 0.20 -10.17 16.18
N GLN A 23 -0.12 -8.89 16.37
CA GLN A 23 0.71 -7.76 15.93
C GLN A 23 2.11 -7.78 16.58
N ASP A 24 2.22 -8.32 17.79
CA ASP A 24 3.49 -8.49 18.48
C ASP A 24 4.37 -9.54 17.78
N ARG A 25 3.78 -10.67 17.38
CA ARG A 25 4.50 -11.70 16.59
C ARG A 25 4.94 -11.18 15.22
N LEU A 26 4.06 -10.45 14.55
CA LEU A 26 4.39 -9.87 13.24
C LEU A 26 5.55 -8.89 13.33
N THR A 27 5.61 -8.11 14.41
CA THR A 27 6.70 -7.16 14.67
C THR A 27 8.01 -7.88 14.93
N ASP A 28 7.99 -8.96 15.70
CA ASP A 28 9.17 -9.78 15.98
C ASP A 28 9.69 -10.47 14.71
N ASP A 29 8.80 -11.10 13.93
CA ASP A 29 9.16 -11.76 12.66
C ASP A 29 9.79 -10.78 11.66
N LEU A 30 9.23 -9.56 11.54
CA LEU A 30 9.77 -8.51 10.68
C LEU A 30 11.13 -7.98 11.19
N THR A 31 11.30 -7.90 12.51
CA THR A 31 12.57 -7.50 13.11
C THR A 31 13.65 -8.56 12.84
N ASP A 32 13.31 -9.84 12.96
CA ASP A 32 14.19 -10.97 12.68
C ASP A 32 14.53 -11.09 11.19
N ALA A 33 13.60 -10.70 10.30
CA ALA A 33 13.85 -10.54 8.87
C ALA A 33 14.80 -9.37 8.53
N GLY A 34 15.16 -8.55 9.52
CA GLY A 34 16.14 -7.47 9.37
C GLY A 34 15.54 -6.11 9.03
N PHE A 35 14.22 -5.94 9.12
CA PHE A 35 13.59 -4.64 8.89
C PHE A 35 13.82 -3.69 10.07
N HIS A 36 13.98 -2.40 9.76
CA HIS A 36 14.11 -1.38 10.78
C HIS A 36 12.78 -1.17 11.52
N ARG A 37 12.83 -1.04 12.85
CA ARG A 37 11.63 -0.82 13.68
C ARG A 37 10.76 0.34 13.20
N GLU A 38 11.35 1.46 12.80
CA GLU A 38 10.58 2.60 12.28
C GLU A 38 9.78 2.23 11.01
N ASP A 39 10.39 1.48 10.10
CA ASP A 39 9.76 0.99 8.89
C ASP A 39 8.64 -0.03 9.15
N ILE A 40 8.82 -0.87 10.17
CA ILE A 40 7.82 -1.83 10.65
C ILE A 40 6.61 -1.09 11.22
N TYR A 41 6.83 -0.17 12.17
CA TYR A 41 5.75 0.60 12.79
C TYR A 41 4.98 1.45 11.77
N SER A 42 5.68 2.08 10.80
CA SER A 42 5.02 2.82 9.73
C SER A 42 4.15 1.92 8.84
N ALA A 43 4.61 0.71 8.51
CA ALA A 43 3.84 -0.23 7.70
C ALA A 43 2.63 -0.81 8.46
N LEU A 44 2.79 -1.15 9.74
CA LEU A 44 1.69 -1.68 10.56
C LEU A 44 0.61 -0.63 10.82
N ASN A 45 0.99 0.62 11.15
CA ASN A 45 0.06 1.74 11.29
C ASN A 45 -0.66 2.05 9.97
N TRP A 46 0.01 1.88 8.83
CA TRP A 46 -0.63 1.98 7.53
C TRP A 46 -1.68 0.88 7.29
N LEU A 47 -1.40 -0.38 7.68
CA LEU A 47 -2.35 -1.48 7.60
C LEU A 47 -3.55 -1.29 8.54
N GLU A 48 -3.33 -0.79 9.75
CA GLU A 48 -4.38 -0.47 10.72
C GLU A 48 -5.34 0.59 10.16
N ARG A 49 -4.78 1.69 9.62
CA ARG A 49 -5.59 2.72 8.94
C ARG A 49 -6.35 2.18 7.75
N LEU A 50 -5.75 1.26 6.98
CA LEU A 50 -6.41 0.61 5.84
C LEU A 50 -7.62 -0.23 6.31
N ALA A 51 -7.51 -0.95 7.43
CA ALA A 51 -8.60 -1.69 8.03
C ALA A 51 -9.72 -0.76 8.53
N ASP A 52 -9.37 0.35 9.19
CA ASP A 52 -10.32 1.38 9.64
C ASP A 52 -11.15 1.97 8.48
N TYR A 53 -10.54 2.12 7.30
CA TYR A 53 -11.22 2.58 6.09
C TYR A 53 -12.18 1.53 5.51
N GLN A 54 -11.87 0.23 5.61
CA GLN A 54 -12.75 -0.85 5.15
C GLN A 54 -13.98 -1.05 6.05
N GLU A 55 -13.88 -0.72 7.34
CA GLU A 55 -14.99 -0.82 8.30
C GLU A 55 -15.99 0.36 8.23
N GLY A 56 -15.77 1.33 7.33
CA GLY A 56 -16.76 2.36 7.00
C GLY A 56 -16.87 3.51 8.02
N LEU A 57 -15.85 3.72 8.86
CA LEU A 57 -15.83 4.78 9.88
C LEU A 57 -15.43 6.17 9.35
N VAL A 58 -15.07 6.27 8.08
CA VAL A 58 -14.82 7.54 7.38
C VAL A 58 -15.68 7.55 6.12
N ALA A 59 -16.62 8.48 6.02
CA ALA A 59 -17.27 8.76 4.74
C ALA A 59 -16.14 9.14 3.77
N PRO A 60 -15.88 8.37 2.69
CA PRO A 60 -14.81 8.69 1.77
C PRO A 60 -15.01 10.14 1.36
N ILE A 61 -13.95 10.95 1.50
CA ILE A 61 -13.94 12.30 0.93
C ILE A 61 -14.43 12.10 -0.50
N LEU A 62 -15.59 12.68 -0.83
CA LEU A 62 -16.17 12.65 -2.17
C LEU A 62 -15.28 13.49 -3.10
N LEU A 63 -14.04 13.05 -3.32
CA LEU A 63 -13.47 13.05 -4.65
C LEU A 63 -14.43 12.18 -5.43
N THR A 64 -15.07 12.74 -6.45
CA THR A 64 -15.88 11.97 -7.36
C THR A 64 -15.02 10.83 -7.90
N ASN A 65 -15.17 9.63 -7.32
CA ASN A 65 -14.67 8.36 -7.86
C ASN A 65 -15.51 8.07 -9.10
N ASP A 66 -15.41 8.95 -10.10
CA ASP A 66 -15.80 8.57 -11.43
C ASP A 66 -14.82 7.43 -11.80
N PRO A 67 -15.29 6.19 -11.99
CA PRO A 67 -14.44 5.10 -12.43
C PRO A 67 -13.77 5.37 -13.79
N LEU A 68 -14.18 6.43 -14.49
CA LEU A 68 -13.56 6.93 -15.72
C LEU A 68 -12.46 7.99 -15.47
N SER A 69 -12.27 8.43 -14.21
CA SER A 69 -11.22 9.37 -13.85
C SER A 69 -9.86 8.71 -14.04
N MET A 70 -8.95 9.39 -14.72
CA MET A 70 -7.60 8.90 -15.00
C MET A 70 -6.57 9.82 -14.39
N ARG A 71 -5.59 9.24 -13.70
CA ARG A 71 -4.42 9.98 -13.24
C ARG A 71 -3.55 10.39 -14.41
N ILE A 72 -3.11 11.65 -14.42
CA ILE A 72 -2.10 12.16 -15.34
C ILE A 72 -0.77 12.20 -14.58
N TYR A 73 0.25 11.57 -15.15
CA TYR A 73 1.62 11.58 -14.62
C TYR A 73 2.39 12.77 -15.20
N THR A 74 3.11 13.47 -14.34
CA THR A 74 4.06 14.52 -14.71
C THR A 74 5.25 13.95 -15.50
N ASP A 75 6.02 14.83 -16.15
CA ASP A 75 7.25 14.43 -16.84
C ASP A 75 8.30 13.84 -15.89
N GLU A 76 8.32 14.29 -14.63
CA GLU A 76 9.23 13.78 -13.61
C GLU A 76 8.83 12.37 -13.17
N GLU A 77 7.56 12.17 -12.85
CA GLU A 77 7.01 10.84 -12.55
C GLU A 77 7.20 9.90 -13.73
N SER A 78 6.95 10.34 -14.97
CA SER A 78 7.09 9.50 -16.17
C SER A 78 8.53 9.08 -16.46
N LYS A 79 9.54 9.77 -15.91
CA LYS A 79 10.94 9.36 -15.98
C LYS A 79 11.30 8.31 -14.92
N ARG A 80 10.66 8.36 -13.75
CA ARG A 80 10.90 7.44 -12.63
C ARG A 80 10.04 6.17 -12.73
N LEU A 81 8.80 6.33 -13.20
CA LEU A 81 7.78 5.32 -13.41
C LEU A 81 7.54 5.17 -14.91
N ASP A 82 8.14 4.15 -15.50
CA ASP A 82 7.94 3.82 -16.92
C ASP A 82 6.50 3.35 -17.22
N ALA A 83 6.22 3.01 -18.47
CA ALA A 83 4.88 2.59 -18.88
C ALA A 83 4.39 1.35 -18.12
N ASP A 84 5.28 0.37 -17.90
CA ASP A 84 4.93 -0.88 -17.22
C ASP A 84 4.64 -0.66 -15.74
N SER A 85 5.45 0.16 -15.06
CA SER A 85 5.22 0.55 -13.66
C SER A 85 3.88 1.25 -13.47
N ARG A 86 3.55 2.19 -14.35
CA ARG A 86 2.27 2.92 -14.32
C ARG A 86 1.08 2.01 -14.64
N GLY A 87 1.26 1.07 -15.56
CA GLY A 87 0.26 0.04 -15.87
C GLY A 87 0.00 -0.89 -14.68
N PHE A 88 1.05 -1.25 -13.94
CA PHE A 88 0.92 -2.05 -12.73
C PHE A 88 0.20 -1.30 -11.61
N LEU A 89 0.51 -0.02 -11.37
CA LEU A 89 -0.23 0.81 -10.42
C LEU A 89 -1.72 0.93 -10.77
N LEU A 90 -2.04 1.10 -12.06
CA LEU A 90 -3.41 1.11 -12.54
C LEU A 90 -4.11 -0.23 -12.31
N PHE A 91 -3.42 -1.34 -12.58
CA PHE A 91 -3.95 -2.67 -12.33
C PHE A 91 -4.29 -2.87 -10.85
N LEU A 92 -3.38 -2.50 -9.95
CA LEU A 92 -3.59 -2.59 -8.50
C LEU A 92 -4.79 -1.75 -8.03
N GLU A 93 -4.99 -0.57 -8.62
CA GLU A 93 -6.17 0.26 -8.36
C GLU A 93 -7.47 -0.40 -8.88
N GLN A 94 -7.44 -0.99 -10.08
CA GLN A 94 -8.61 -1.66 -10.68
C GLN A 94 -9.08 -2.89 -9.87
N ILE A 95 -8.15 -3.67 -9.34
CA ILE A 95 -8.46 -4.82 -8.48
C ILE A 95 -8.72 -4.43 -7.01
N GLN A 96 -8.79 -3.12 -6.71
CA GLN A 96 -9.06 -2.57 -5.39
C GLN A 96 -8.01 -2.93 -4.31
N VAL A 97 -6.80 -3.32 -4.72
CA VAL A 97 -5.65 -3.45 -3.81
C VAL A 97 -5.15 -2.06 -3.41
N LEU A 98 -5.17 -1.11 -4.35
CA LEU A 98 -4.97 0.31 -4.08
C LEU A 98 -6.30 1.06 -4.26
N ASN A 99 -6.45 2.16 -3.54
CA ASN A 99 -7.44 3.18 -3.80
C ASN A 99 -6.73 4.46 -4.26
N LEU A 100 -7.50 5.49 -4.62
CA LEU A 100 -6.93 6.75 -5.13
C LEU A 100 -5.91 7.36 -4.17
N GLU A 101 -6.19 7.37 -2.86
CA GLU A 101 -5.31 7.93 -1.84
C GLU A 101 -4.03 7.09 -1.67
N THR A 102 -4.16 5.77 -1.56
CA THR A 102 -2.99 4.89 -1.37
C THR A 102 -2.12 4.82 -2.61
N ARG A 103 -2.69 4.94 -3.81
CA ARG A 103 -1.92 5.08 -5.06
C ARG A 103 -1.02 6.32 -5.04
N GLU A 104 -1.54 7.47 -4.60
CA GLU A 104 -0.73 8.69 -4.49
C GLU A 104 0.43 8.54 -3.50
N MET A 105 0.20 7.90 -2.36
CA MET A 105 1.25 7.65 -1.37
C MET A 105 2.37 6.75 -1.92
N VAL A 106 2.03 5.73 -2.71
CA VAL A 106 3.02 4.87 -3.38
C VAL A 106 3.86 5.70 -4.34
N ILE A 107 3.22 6.54 -5.15
CA ILE A 107 3.92 7.40 -6.11
C ILE A 107 4.82 8.40 -5.40
N GLU A 108 4.33 9.12 -4.39
CA GLU A 108 5.12 10.06 -3.59
C GLU A 108 6.38 9.41 -3.01
N ARG A 109 6.24 8.18 -2.48
CA ARG A 109 7.37 7.46 -1.91
C ARG A 109 8.41 7.08 -2.96
N ILE A 110 7.98 6.64 -4.14
CA ILE A 110 8.89 6.30 -5.24
C ILE A 110 9.63 7.55 -5.73
N MET A 111 8.97 8.70 -5.77
CA MET A 111 9.57 9.97 -6.18
C MET A 111 10.59 10.51 -5.16
N ALA A 112 10.51 10.11 -3.89
CA ALA A 112 11.45 10.53 -2.84
C ALA A 112 12.77 9.72 -2.79
N LEU A 113 12.90 8.68 -3.62
CA LEU A 113 14.12 7.87 -3.81
C LEU A 113 14.94 8.39 -4.97
#